data_AF-A0A3D3DSB1-F1
#
_entry.id   AF-A0A3D3DSB1-F1
#
_cell.length_a   1.000
_cell.length_b   1.000
_cell.length_c   1.000
_cell.angle_alpha   90.00
_cell.angle_beta   90.00
_cell.angle_gamma   90.00
#
_symmetry.space_group_name_H-M   'P 1'
#
loop_
_entity.id
_entity.type
_entity.pdbx_description
1 polymer ?
#
loop_
_entity_poly.entity_id
_entity_poly.type
_entity_poly.pdbx_seq_one_letter_code
_entity_poly.pdbx_strand_id
1 'polypeptide(L)'
;MKIHALDSGRYLASFLVFALLIACVQPGIADDLAPGAKRVPIIVYTRMAPGPDEDGPGRMLLELVEEGKTIRVLVGIDFDMVAPHELSASDVKAQVRDMAKVQRGIAQRVFEVTDKSGVLWQFRDIPFMTLEVDRSQLRRVLLDPAVVTVQEDAVAQPMLKDSTDVIQADKVWNMTPTLRGKGQAIAVLDTGTNHERMLKGRIVAGGCFSSNYSYYPSESLCVGKASSRTGVSAGSNCP
;
A
#
# COMPACT_ATOMS: atom_id res chain seq x y z
N MET A 1 -27.44 88.25 31.91
CA MET A 1 -28.39 88.48 30.80
C MET A 1 -27.61 88.33 29.51
N LYS A 2 -27.95 87.30 28.71
CA LYS A 2 -27.32 86.93 27.42
C LYS A 2 -25.82 86.58 27.60
N ILE A 3 -25.14 85.81 26.78
CA ILE A 3 -25.10 85.79 25.31
C ILE A 3 -24.59 84.38 24.90
N HIS A 4 -25.12 83.83 23.80
CA HIS A 4 -24.55 82.67 23.12
C HIS A 4 -23.21 83.03 22.48
N ALA A 5 -22.18 82.21 22.67
CA ALA A 5 -21.02 82.11 21.78
C ALA A 5 -20.47 80.67 21.81
N LEU A 6 -19.95 80.29 20.64
CA LEU A 6 -19.46 78.99 20.19
C LEU A 6 -18.46 78.33 21.16
N ASP A 7 -18.40 76.98 21.19
CA ASP A 7 -17.22 76.27 20.65
C ASP A 7 -17.40 74.74 20.55
N SER A 8 -16.65 74.18 19.59
CA SER A 8 -15.92 72.91 19.64
C SER A 8 -16.67 71.61 19.39
N GLY A 9 -16.53 71.13 18.16
CA GLY A 9 -16.95 69.82 17.71
C GLY A 9 -16.32 68.66 18.48
N ARG A 10 -17.07 67.57 18.57
CA ARG A 10 -16.55 66.25 18.93
C ARG A 10 -17.21 65.20 18.05
N TYR A 11 -16.39 64.72 17.11
CA TYR A 11 -16.25 63.35 16.64
C TYR A 11 -17.47 62.43 16.71
N LEU A 12 -18.04 62.16 15.53
CA LEU A 12 -18.88 60.99 15.23
C LEU A 12 -18.08 59.70 15.52
N ALA A 13 -18.48 58.95 16.54
CA ALA A 13 -18.00 57.59 16.75
C ALA A 13 -18.73 56.66 15.76
N SER A 14 -18.01 56.25 14.72
CA SER A 14 -18.43 55.24 13.75
C SER A 14 -18.36 53.84 14.40
N PHE A 15 -19.50 53.19 14.59
CA PHE A 15 -19.56 51.79 15.02
C PHE A 15 -19.38 50.88 13.80
N LEU A 16 -18.14 50.43 13.57
CA LEU A 16 -17.83 49.33 12.66
C LEU A 16 -18.10 48.00 13.39
N VAL A 17 -19.19 47.33 13.01
CA VAL A 17 -19.48 45.95 13.43
C VAL A 17 -18.51 45.03 12.69
N PHE A 18 -17.54 44.48 13.42
CA PHE A 18 -16.60 43.49 12.89
C PHE A 18 -17.28 42.13 12.90
N ALA A 19 -17.77 41.68 11.74
CA ALA A 19 -18.26 40.32 11.57
C ALA A 19 -17.07 39.35 11.58
N LEU A 20 -16.94 38.58 12.66
CA LEU A 20 -15.92 37.55 12.81
C LEU A 20 -16.27 36.37 11.87
N LEU A 21 -15.73 36.39 10.65
CA LEU A 21 -15.71 35.21 9.77
C LEU A 21 -14.80 34.16 10.42
N ILE A 22 -15.40 33.22 11.15
CA ILE A 22 -14.71 32.00 11.56
C ILE A 22 -14.43 31.22 10.28
N ALA A 23 -13.22 31.36 9.76
CA ALA A 23 -12.69 30.44 8.76
C ALA A 23 -12.62 29.07 9.43
N CYS A 24 -13.59 28.20 9.11
CA CYS A 24 -13.44 26.78 9.36
C CYS A 24 -12.22 26.34 8.56
N VAL A 25 -11.09 26.18 9.24
CA VAL A 25 -9.95 25.43 8.73
C VAL A 25 -10.49 24.04 8.46
N GLN A 26 -10.76 23.71 7.20
CA GLN A 26 -11.01 22.33 6.84
C GLN A 26 -9.73 21.57 7.19
N PRO A 27 -9.78 20.54 8.04
CA PRO A 27 -8.62 19.70 8.25
C PRO A 27 -8.20 19.20 6.87
N GLY A 28 -6.93 19.42 6.52
CA GLY A 28 -6.39 18.86 5.29
C GLY A 28 -6.60 17.35 5.31
N ILE A 29 -6.92 16.77 4.16
CA ILE A 29 -7.14 15.32 3.94
C ILE A 29 -5.97 14.42 4.45
N ALA A 30 -4.88 15.02 4.92
CA ALA A 30 -3.73 14.30 5.49
C ALA A 30 -3.93 13.74 6.91
N ASP A 31 -4.86 14.27 7.72
CA ASP A 31 -5.01 13.82 9.11
C ASP A 31 -5.94 12.61 9.32
N ASP A 32 -6.61 12.14 8.26
CA ASP A 32 -7.65 11.10 8.34
C ASP A 32 -7.22 9.76 7.74
N LEU A 33 -5.95 9.36 7.94
CA LEU A 33 -5.50 8.01 7.61
C LEU A 33 -5.75 7.07 8.78
N ALA A 34 -6.35 5.91 8.49
CA ALA A 34 -6.62 4.87 9.48
C ALA A 34 -5.36 4.53 10.28
N PRO A 35 -5.45 4.32 11.62
CA PRO A 35 -4.30 4.07 12.48
C PRO A 35 -3.35 2.96 12.00
N GLY A 36 -3.88 1.96 11.29
CA GLY A 36 -3.11 0.86 10.71
C GLY A 36 -2.11 1.26 9.63
N ALA A 37 -2.38 2.33 8.87
CA ALA A 37 -1.45 2.81 7.84
C ALA A 37 -0.19 3.46 8.46
N LYS A 38 -0.23 3.86 9.73
CA LYS A 38 0.88 4.57 10.41
C LYS A 38 1.94 3.62 11.00
N ARG A 39 1.70 2.31 11.02
CA ARG A 39 2.60 1.32 11.65
C ARG A 39 3.50 0.65 10.61
N VAL A 40 4.74 0.37 11.01
CA VAL A 40 5.63 -0.50 10.24
C VAL A 40 5.09 -1.93 10.33
N PRO A 41 4.90 -2.64 9.21
CA PRO A 41 4.41 -4.02 9.23
C PRO A 41 5.34 -4.94 10.03
N ILE A 42 4.78 -5.84 10.83
CA ILE A 42 5.57 -6.84 11.54
C ILE A 42 6.07 -7.90 10.54
N ILE A 43 7.37 -8.18 10.58
CA ILE A 43 8.02 -9.23 9.78
C ILE A 43 8.71 -10.22 10.72
N VAL A 44 8.39 -11.50 10.54
CA VAL A 44 8.99 -12.62 11.28
C VAL A 44 9.85 -13.42 10.33
N TYR A 45 11.15 -13.49 10.60
CA TYR A 45 12.06 -14.44 9.93
C TYR A 45 12.12 -15.71 10.76
N THR A 46 11.36 -16.74 10.37
CA THR A 46 11.06 -17.93 11.22
C THR A 46 12.31 -18.72 11.62
N ARG A 47 13.39 -18.64 10.85
CA ARG A 47 14.67 -19.31 11.14
C ARG A 47 15.55 -18.58 12.17
N MET A 48 15.27 -17.31 12.43
CA MET A 48 16.09 -16.45 13.31
C MET A 48 15.31 -15.94 14.52
N ALA A 49 13.99 -15.84 14.42
CA ALA A 49 13.14 -15.33 15.49
C ALA A 49 12.98 -16.38 16.62
N PRO A 50 12.78 -15.93 17.87
CA PRO A 50 12.28 -16.77 18.96
C PRO A 50 10.98 -17.49 18.58
N GLY A 51 10.65 -18.55 19.33
CA GLY A 51 9.42 -19.29 19.11
C GLY A 51 8.18 -18.40 19.27
N PRO A 52 7.02 -18.75 18.67
CA PRO A 52 5.82 -17.92 18.73
C PRO A 52 5.21 -17.70 20.13
N ASP A 53 5.62 -18.49 21.13
CA ASP A 53 5.22 -18.30 22.54
C ASP A 53 6.16 -17.38 23.32
N GLU A 54 7.37 -17.17 22.79
CA GLU A 54 8.43 -16.38 23.41
C GLU A 54 8.28 -14.91 23.00
N ASP A 55 8.84 -14.01 23.81
CA ASP A 55 8.84 -12.59 23.50
C ASP A 55 9.61 -12.33 22.20
N GLY A 56 8.94 -11.75 21.20
CA GLY A 56 9.54 -11.53 19.89
C GLY A 56 8.51 -11.21 18.81
N PRO A 57 8.95 -11.05 17.55
CA PRO A 57 8.08 -10.63 16.45
C PRO A 57 6.97 -11.65 16.14
N GLY A 58 7.21 -12.95 16.36
CA GLY A 58 6.19 -13.99 16.19
C GLY A 58 5.02 -13.83 17.17
N ARG A 59 5.33 -13.57 18.45
CA ARG A 59 4.31 -13.29 19.47
C ARG A 59 3.58 -11.98 19.19
N MET A 60 4.30 -10.92 18.82
CA MET A 60 3.69 -9.64 18.46
C MET A 60 2.71 -9.78 17.28
N LEU A 61 3.08 -10.56 16.25
CA LEU A 61 2.20 -10.82 15.10
C LEU A 61 0.96 -11.63 15.51
N LEU A 62 1.10 -12.61 16.41
CA LEU A 62 -0.04 -13.36 16.95
C LEU A 62 -0.99 -12.45 17.73
N GLU A 63 -0.47 -11.51 18.51
CA GLU A 63 -1.25 -10.55 19.32
C GLU A 63 -2.04 -9.54 18.48
N LEU A 64 -1.72 -9.37 17.19
CA LEU A 64 -2.56 -8.60 16.26
C LEU A 64 -3.90 -9.28 15.95
N VAL A 65 -3.99 -10.60 16.12
CA VAL A 65 -5.22 -11.35 15.83
C VAL A 65 -6.18 -11.26 17.02
N GLU A 66 -7.19 -10.41 16.89
CA GLU A 66 -8.29 -10.32 17.83
C GLU A 66 -9.08 -11.65 17.91
N GLU A 67 -9.69 -11.91 19.07
CA GLU A 67 -10.46 -13.13 19.30
C GLU A 67 -11.61 -13.28 18.28
N GLY A 68 -11.68 -14.44 17.63
CA GLY A 68 -12.69 -14.72 16.59
C GLY A 68 -12.49 -13.96 15.27
N LYS A 69 -11.34 -13.28 15.07
CA LYS A 69 -10.99 -12.58 13.83
C LYS A 69 -9.87 -13.29 13.08
N THR A 70 -9.71 -12.90 11.82
CA THR A 70 -8.60 -13.30 10.95
C THR A 70 -7.77 -12.08 10.57
N ILE A 71 -6.50 -12.32 10.27
CA ILE A 71 -5.63 -11.33 9.62
C ILE A 71 -5.04 -11.90 8.34
N ARG A 72 -4.67 -11.01 7.42
CA ARG A 72 -3.90 -11.35 6.22
C ARG A 72 -2.41 -11.28 6.50
N VAL A 73 -1.69 -12.28 6.00
CA VAL A 73 -0.23 -12.36 6.06
C VAL A 73 0.34 -12.77 4.71
N LEU A 74 1.48 -12.18 4.37
CA LEU A 74 2.33 -12.59 3.27
C LEU A 74 3.36 -13.61 3.80
N VAL A 75 3.34 -14.82 3.25
CA VAL A 75 4.15 -15.95 3.70
C VAL A 75 5.22 -16.25 2.65
N GLY A 76 6.49 -16.03 3.00
CA GLY A 76 7.63 -16.47 2.20
C GLY A 76 7.97 -17.92 2.50
N ILE A 77 8.14 -18.71 1.45
CA ILE A 77 8.34 -20.16 1.56
C ILE A 77 9.80 -20.54 1.25
N ASP A 78 10.24 -21.64 1.84
CA ASP A 78 11.55 -22.23 1.55
C ASP A 78 11.52 -22.89 0.18
N PHE A 79 11.89 -22.13 -0.84
CA PHE A 79 11.91 -22.60 -2.22
C PHE A 79 13.08 -21.96 -2.97
N ASP A 80 13.92 -22.80 -3.56
CA ASP A 80 15.03 -22.37 -4.40
C ASP A 80 14.50 -21.93 -5.77
N MET A 81 14.45 -20.62 -5.98
CA MET A 81 13.85 -20.01 -7.16
C MET A 81 14.92 -19.42 -8.08
N VAL A 82 14.88 -19.81 -9.36
CA VAL A 82 15.64 -19.18 -10.43
C VAL A 82 14.75 -18.18 -11.18
N ALA A 83 15.32 -17.05 -11.59
CA ALA A 83 14.55 -16.01 -12.26
C ALA A 83 14.03 -16.54 -13.63
N PRO A 84 12.74 -16.33 -13.98
CA PRO A 84 12.16 -16.94 -15.18
C PRO A 84 12.88 -16.63 -16.50
N HIS A 85 13.59 -15.49 -16.59
CA HIS A 85 14.33 -15.09 -17.78
C HIS A 85 15.63 -15.86 -17.99
N GLU A 86 16.09 -16.59 -16.97
CA GLU A 86 17.28 -17.46 -17.02
C GLU A 86 16.91 -18.91 -17.36
N LEU A 87 15.62 -19.23 -17.44
CA LEU A 87 15.10 -20.58 -17.61
C LEU A 87 14.48 -20.81 -18.98
N SER A 88 14.47 -22.07 -19.43
CA SER A 88 13.66 -22.46 -20.58
C SER A 88 12.17 -22.41 -20.24
N ALA A 89 11.31 -22.29 -21.26
CA ALA A 89 9.86 -22.29 -21.05
C ALA A 89 9.33 -23.58 -20.37
N SER A 90 9.99 -24.73 -20.58
CA SER A 90 9.67 -25.98 -19.88
C SER A 90 10.06 -25.94 -18.41
N ASP A 91 11.22 -25.35 -18.10
CA ASP A 91 11.74 -25.28 -16.73
C ASP A 91 10.94 -24.27 -15.89
N VAL A 92 10.54 -23.12 -16.48
CA VAL A 92 9.59 -22.20 -15.83
C VAL A 92 8.31 -22.94 -15.44
N LYS A 93 7.77 -23.77 -16.35
CA LYS A 93 6.56 -24.57 -16.05
C LYS A 93 6.82 -25.61 -14.96
N ALA A 94 8.00 -26.22 -14.92
CA ALA A 94 8.36 -27.18 -13.88
C ALA A 94 8.48 -26.49 -12.51
N GLN A 95 9.24 -25.40 -12.43
CA GLN A 95 9.43 -24.59 -11.23
C GLN A 95 8.10 -24.12 -10.66
N VAL A 96 7.19 -23.58 -11.49
CA VAL A 96 5.84 -23.16 -11.04
C VAL A 96 5.04 -24.33 -10.48
N ARG A 97 5.12 -25.53 -11.09
CA ARG A 97 4.42 -26.72 -10.57
C ARG A 97 4.97 -27.15 -9.23
N ASP A 98 6.29 -27.11 -9.05
CA ASP A 98 6.97 -27.55 -7.84
C ASP A 98 6.75 -26.56 -6.69
N MET A 99 6.85 -25.25 -6.95
CA MET A 99 6.50 -24.22 -5.99
C MET A 99 5.04 -24.34 -5.54
N ALA A 100 4.11 -24.61 -6.48
CA ALA A 100 2.71 -24.82 -6.15
C ALA A 100 2.48 -26.07 -5.30
N LYS A 101 3.34 -27.10 -5.36
CA LYS A 101 3.25 -28.26 -4.44
C LYS A 101 3.60 -27.84 -3.01
N VAL A 102 4.65 -27.05 -2.82
CA VAL A 102 5.06 -26.54 -1.50
C VAL A 102 3.95 -25.66 -0.90
N GLN A 103 3.45 -24.68 -1.67
CA GLN A 103 2.34 -23.80 -1.23
C GLN A 103 1.08 -24.61 -0.85
N ARG A 104 0.74 -25.67 -1.60
CA ARG A 104 -0.38 -26.55 -1.24
C ARG A 104 -0.11 -27.35 0.05
N GLY A 105 1.11 -27.83 0.25
CA GLY A 105 1.47 -28.55 1.48
C GLY A 105 1.35 -27.67 2.72
N ILE A 106 1.80 -26.41 2.64
CA ILE A 106 1.61 -25.42 3.71
C ILE A 106 0.12 -25.19 3.96
N ALA A 107 -0.67 -24.90 2.92
CA ALA A 107 -2.10 -24.69 3.06
C ALA A 107 -2.83 -25.88 3.72
N GLN A 108 -2.45 -27.12 3.38
CA GLN A 108 -3.02 -28.32 4.00
C GLN A 108 -2.70 -28.43 5.49
N ARG A 109 -1.47 -28.12 5.93
CA ARG A 109 -1.08 -28.14 7.34
C ARG A 109 -1.71 -26.99 8.13
N VAL A 110 -1.90 -25.83 7.51
CA VAL A 110 -2.48 -24.65 8.17
C VAL A 110 -4.00 -24.77 8.34
N PHE A 111 -4.71 -25.27 7.33
CA PHE A 111 -6.18 -25.30 7.28
C PHE A 111 -6.81 -26.69 7.48
N GLU A 112 -6.01 -27.71 7.80
CA GLU A 112 -6.48 -29.04 8.23
C GLU A 112 -7.47 -29.72 7.25
N VAL A 113 -7.16 -29.69 5.94
CA VAL A 113 -7.80 -30.47 4.85
C VAL A 113 -9.29 -30.18 4.57
N THR A 114 -10.04 -29.57 5.48
CA THR A 114 -11.50 -29.49 5.36
C THR A 114 -12.03 -28.38 4.47
N ASP A 115 -11.26 -27.35 4.16
CA ASP A 115 -11.53 -26.43 3.04
C ASP A 115 -10.30 -25.56 2.80
N LYS A 116 -10.04 -25.12 1.57
CA LYS A 116 -9.00 -24.09 1.26
C LYS A 116 -9.40 -22.70 1.79
N SER A 117 -10.08 -22.63 2.92
CA SER A 117 -10.58 -21.42 3.55
C SER A 117 -9.40 -20.59 4.02
N GLY A 118 -9.02 -19.55 3.27
CA GLY A 118 -8.00 -18.59 3.69
C GLY A 118 -6.80 -18.46 2.75
N VAL A 119 -6.64 -19.27 1.70
CA VAL A 119 -5.61 -18.99 0.68
C VAL A 119 -6.11 -17.89 -0.25
N LEU A 120 -5.59 -16.68 -0.11
CA LEU A 120 -6.00 -15.54 -0.93
C LEU A 120 -5.24 -15.44 -2.25
N TRP A 121 -3.94 -15.73 -2.22
CA TRP A 121 -3.10 -15.63 -3.41
C TRP A 121 -1.91 -16.59 -3.35
N GLN A 122 -1.55 -17.13 -4.52
CA GLN A 122 -0.35 -17.95 -4.71
C GLN A 122 0.50 -17.30 -5.79
N PHE A 123 1.67 -16.79 -5.41
CA PHE A 123 2.57 -16.19 -6.37
C PHE A 123 3.19 -17.28 -7.26
N ARG A 124 3.46 -16.92 -8.51
CA ARG A 124 4.03 -17.80 -9.54
C ARG A 124 5.47 -17.43 -9.89
N ASP A 125 5.82 -16.16 -9.67
CA ASP A 125 7.08 -15.56 -10.08
C ASP A 125 7.95 -15.13 -8.88
N ILE A 126 7.49 -15.37 -7.65
CA ILE A 126 8.23 -15.24 -6.39
C ILE A 126 7.78 -16.33 -5.40
N PRO A 127 8.63 -16.79 -4.46
CA PRO A 127 8.31 -17.86 -3.51
C PRO A 127 7.50 -17.33 -2.33
N PHE A 128 6.30 -16.83 -2.61
CA PHE A 128 5.38 -16.30 -1.61
C PHE A 128 3.96 -16.80 -1.79
N MET A 129 3.13 -16.67 -0.76
CA MET A 129 1.69 -16.80 -0.83
C MET A 129 1.02 -15.87 0.18
N THR A 130 -0.23 -15.47 -0.07
CA THR A 130 -1.00 -14.65 0.87
C THR A 130 -2.07 -15.53 1.53
N LEU A 131 -2.08 -15.53 2.86
CA LEU A 131 -3.04 -16.27 3.67
C LEU A 131 -3.87 -15.31 4.52
N GLU A 132 -5.14 -15.63 4.71
CA GLU A 132 -6.01 -15.07 5.74
C GLU A 132 -6.20 -16.13 6.82
N VAL A 133 -5.75 -15.82 8.03
CA VAL A 133 -5.57 -16.79 9.12
C VAL A 133 -6.10 -16.27 10.44
N ASP A 134 -6.73 -17.14 11.22
CA ASP A 134 -6.96 -16.91 12.64
C ASP A 134 -5.67 -17.12 13.46
N ARG A 135 -5.73 -16.89 14.78
CA ARG A 135 -4.57 -16.98 15.67
C ARG A 135 -3.96 -18.38 15.71
N SER A 136 -4.79 -19.43 15.69
CA SER A 136 -4.32 -20.83 15.70
C SER A 136 -3.66 -21.22 14.38
N GLN A 137 -4.23 -20.77 13.26
CA GLN A 137 -3.71 -20.98 11.91
C GLN A 137 -2.40 -20.22 11.72
N LEU A 138 -2.32 -18.96 12.15
CA LEU A 138 -1.10 -18.15 12.11
C LEU A 138 0.03 -18.81 12.90
N ARG A 139 -0.29 -19.38 14.07
CA ARG A 139 0.69 -20.15 14.85
C ARG A 139 1.22 -21.35 14.06
N ARG A 140 0.35 -22.08 13.34
CA ARG A 140 0.78 -23.17 12.45
C ARG A 140 1.68 -22.66 11.32
N VAL A 141 1.39 -21.50 10.73
CA VAL A 141 2.26 -20.86 9.70
C VAL A 141 3.64 -20.55 10.29
N LEU A 142 3.72 -19.96 11.48
CA LEU A 142 4.98 -19.58 12.14
C LEU A 142 5.86 -20.77 12.50
N LEU A 143 5.27 -21.96 12.70
CA LEU A 143 5.97 -23.20 13.05
C LEU A 143 6.23 -24.12 11.85
N ASP A 144 5.74 -23.78 10.66
CA ASP A 144 5.87 -24.62 9.48
C ASP A 144 7.31 -24.59 8.95
N PRO A 145 8.00 -25.74 8.83
CA PRO A 145 9.40 -25.78 8.39
C PRO A 145 9.61 -25.32 6.94
N ALA A 146 8.54 -25.31 6.12
CA ALA A 146 8.59 -24.82 4.75
C ALA A 146 8.35 -23.30 4.66
N VAL A 147 8.17 -22.60 5.79
CA VAL A 147 7.99 -21.15 5.85
C VAL A 147 9.26 -20.50 6.37
N VAL A 148 9.75 -19.47 5.66
CA VAL A 148 10.97 -18.73 6.03
C VAL A 148 10.69 -17.31 6.50
N THR A 149 9.59 -16.72 6.03
CA THR A 149 9.13 -15.40 6.48
C THR A 149 7.61 -15.35 6.62
N VAL A 150 7.13 -14.61 7.62
CA VAL A 150 5.72 -14.24 7.75
C VAL A 150 5.65 -12.75 7.97
N GLN A 151 4.99 -12.04 7.07
CA GLN A 151 4.83 -10.60 7.11
C GLN A 151 3.36 -10.24 7.24
N GLU A 152 3.06 -9.29 8.10
CA GLU A 152 1.76 -8.65 8.18
C GLU A 152 1.37 -7.98 6.84
N ASP A 153 0.17 -8.28 6.32
CA ASP A 153 -0.39 -7.60 5.14
C ASP A 153 -1.06 -6.28 5.57
N ALA A 154 -0.20 -5.28 5.82
CA ALA A 154 -0.61 -3.94 6.27
C ALA A 154 -0.66 -2.92 5.11
N VAL A 155 -1.34 -1.80 5.36
CA VAL A 155 -1.47 -0.72 4.38
C VAL A 155 -0.15 0.04 4.26
N ALA A 156 0.44 0.03 3.06
CA ALA A 156 1.58 0.88 2.74
C ALA A 156 1.13 2.34 2.52
N GLN A 157 1.86 3.29 3.10
CA GLN A 157 1.64 4.72 2.87
C GLN A 157 2.51 5.26 1.74
N PRO A 158 2.00 6.20 0.92
CA PRO A 158 2.85 7.02 0.07
C PRO A 158 3.92 7.72 0.91
N MET A 159 5.19 7.45 0.62
CA MET A 159 6.30 7.92 1.46
C MET A 159 6.70 9.38 1.18
N LEU A 160 6.19 9.99 0.11
CA LEU A 160 6.55 11.35 -0.30
C LEU A 160 5.33 12.10 -0.84
N LYS A 161 4.96 13.21 -0.20
CA LYS A 161 3.87 14.08 -0.64
C LYS A 161 4.34 15.21 -1.56
N ASP A 162 5.56 15.71 -1.33
CA ASP A 162 6.18 16.80 -2.07
C ASP A 162 7.55 16.36 -2.60
N SER A 163 7.79 16.55 -3.90
CA SER A 163 9.10 16.26 -4.51
C SER A 163 10.18 17.13 -3.88
N THR A 164 11.35 16.56 -3.58
CA THR A 164 12.53 17.39 -3.36
C THR A 164 12.92 18.02 -4.70
N ASP A 165 12.84 19.34 -4.77
CA ASP A 165 13.01 20.16 -5.97
C ASP A 165 14.49 20.25 -6.36
N VAL A 166 15.17 19.12 -6.64
CA VAL A 166 16.63 19.13 -6.86
C VAL A 166 17.10 18.05 -7.84
N ILE A 167 16.55 18.05 -9.05
CA ILE A 167 17.22 17.39 -10.18
C ILE A 167 17.15 18.33 -11.36
N GLN A 168 18.31 18.87 -11.76
CA GLN A 168 18.52 19.82 -12.87
C GLN A 168 18.29 19.13 -14.23
N ALA A 169 17.16 18.44 -14.38
CA ALA A 169 16.78 17.67 -15.56
C ALA A 169 16.60 18.58 -16.79
N ASP A 170 16.27 19.85 -16.56
CA ASP A 170 16.24 20.89 -17.58
C ASP A 170 17.55 21.02 -18.35
N LYS A 171 18.70 20.79 -17.68
CA LYS A 171 20.03 20.86 -18.31
C LYS A 171 20.27 19.79 -19.38
N VAL A 172 19.56 18.65 -19.32
CA VAL A 172 19.78 17.53 -20.24
C VAL A 172 18.71 17.42 -21.34
N TRP A 173 17.58 18.14 -21.23
CA TRP A 173 16.49 18.08 -22.21
C TRP A 173 16.88 18.52 -23.63
N ASN A 174 17.84 19.45 -23.74
CA ASN A 174 18.29 20.05 -24.99
C ASN A 174 19.69 19.59 -25.43
N MET A 175 20.23 18.53 -24.83
CA MET A 175 21.50 17.96 -25.28
C MET A 175 21.39 17.39 -26.71
N THR A 176 22.52 17.36 -27.42
CA THR A 176 22.66 16.70 -28.71
C THR A 176 23.63 15.52 -28.57
N PRO A 177 23.21 14.28 -28.86
CA PRO A 177 21.88 13.88 -29.33
C PRO A 177 20.80 14.02 -28.25
N THR A 178 19.56 14.27 -28.66
CA THR A 178 18.44 14.41 -27.72
C THR A 178 18.12 13.07 -27.06
N LEU A 179 18.17 13.04 -25.74
CA LEU A 179 17.88 11.85 -24.94
C LEU A 179 16.37 11.79 -24.64
N ARG A 180 15.62 10.93 -25.35
CA ARG A 180 14.16 10.77 -25.20
C ARG A 180 13.72 9.40 -24.66
N GLY A 181 14.66 8.48 -24.39
CA GLY A 181 14.34 7.13 -23.91
C GLY A 181 13.61 6.27 -24.94
N LYS A 182 13.85 6.47 -26.25
CA LYS A 182 13.20 5.68 -27.31
C LYS A 182 13.47 4.18 -27.10
N GLY A 183 12.40 3.38 -27.15
CA GLY A 183 12.48 1.93 -26.95
C GLY A 183 12.54 1.48 -25.49
N GLN A 184 12.47 2.40 -24.54
CA GLN A 184 12.42 2.10 -23.11
C GLN A 184 11.00 2.29 -22.57
N ALA A 185 10.62 1.45 -21.61
CA ALA A 185 9.42 1.60 -20.80
C ALA A 185 9.81 1.72 -19.33
N ILE A 186 9.12 2.59 -18.60
CA ILE A 186 9.33 2.78 -17.15
C ILE A 186 8.06 2.29 -16.46
N ALA A 187 8.20 1.31 -15.58
CA ALA A 187 7.10 0.87 -14.71
C ALA A 187 7.08 1.75 -13.45
N VAL A 188 5.91 2.34 -13.16
CA VAL A 188 5.68 3.14 -11.96
C VAL A 188 4.62 2.43 -11.13
N LEU A 189 4.99 2.05 -9.89
CA LEU A 189 4.09 1.44 -8.92
C LEU A 189 3.74 2.51 -7.89
N ASP A 190 2.56 3.10 -8.04
CA ASP A 190 2.05 4.18 -7.20
C ASP A 190 0.53 4.00 -7.03
N THR A 191 -0.12 4.94 -6.37
CA THR A 191 -1.57 5.07 -6.24
C THR A 191 -2.30 5.32 -7.57
N GLY A 192 -1.55 5.71 -8.60
CA GLY A 192 -1.98 5.91 -9.98
C GLY A 192 -1.44 7.22 -10.53
N THR A 193 -1.91 7.65 -11.70
CA THR A 193 -1.49 8.95 -12.26
C THR A 193 -2.63 9.66 -12.99
N ASN A 194 -2.56 10.99 -13.05
CA ASN A 194 -3.42 11.74 -13.97
C ASN A 194 -2.89 11.59 -15.41
N HIS A 195 -3.42 10.60 -16.14
CA HIS A 195 -2.97 10.25 -17.49
C HIS A 195 -2.95 11.44 -18.44
N GLU A 196 -4.03 12.23 -18.49
CA GLU A 196 -4.15 13.36 -19.41
C GLU A 196 -3.18 14.51 -19.08
N ARG A 197 -2.94 14.78 -17.79
CA ARG A 197 -2.07 15.89 -17.37
C ARG A 197 -0.59 15.52 -17.39
N MET A 198 -0.25 14.28 -17.01
CA MET A 198 1.14 13.87 -16.77
C MET A 198 1.74 13.06 -17.92
N LEU A 199 0.96 12.15 -18.52
CA LEU A 199 1.49 11.07 -19.37
C LEU A 199 0.72 10.89 -20.69
N LYS A 200 0.10 11.97 -21.18
CA LYS A 200 -0.74 11.93 -22.39
C LYS A 200 0.00 11.31 -23.57
N GLY A 201 -0.58 10.25 -24.14
CA GLY A 201 -0.02 9.52 -25.28
C GLY A 201 1.27 8.75 -24.99
N ARG A 202 1.67 8.62 -23.71
CA ARG A 202 2.92 7.95 -23.30
C ARG A 202 2.70 6.65 -22.53
N ILE A 203 1.45 6.31 -22.23
CA ILE A 203 1.10 5.09 -21.49
C ILE A 203 0.92 3.94 -22.47
N VAL A 204 1.74 2.91 -22.31
CA VAL A 204 1.76 1.71 -23.17
C VAL A 204 1.11 0.50 -22.51
N ALA A 205 1.03 0.48 -21.18
CA ALA A 205 0.35 -0.52 -20.37
C ALA A 205 -0.09 0.12 -19.05
N GLY A 206 -1.11 -0.45 -18.42
CA GLY A 206 -1.61 0.03 -17.14
C GLY A 206 -2.25 -1.10 -16.33
N GLY A 207 -2.26 -0.91 -15.02
CA GLY A 207 -2.89 -1.81 -14.07
C GLY A 207 -3.34 -1.02 -12.85
N CYS A 208 -4.40 -1.51 -12.21
CA CYS A 208 -4.76 -1.17 -10.85
C CYS A 208 -4.87 -2.46 -10.06
N PHE A 209 -4.18 -2.51 -8.93
CA PHE A 209 -4.20 -3.61 -7.98
C PHE A 209 -4.41 -2.99 -6.61
N SER A 210 -5.59 -3.20 -6.04
CA SER A 210 -6.00 -2.56 -4.80
C SER A 210 -7.07 -3.43 -4.14
N SER A 211 -6.92 -3.71 -2.86
CA SER A 211 -7.78 -4.66 -2.14
C SER A 211 -8.80 -3.96 -1.27
N ASN A 212 -9.92 -4.63 -1.01
CA ASN A 212 -10.79 -4.29 0.11
C ASN A 212 -10.37 -5.14 1.31
N TYR A 213 -10.19 -4.52 2.48
CA TYR A 213 -9.84 -5.23 3.70
C TYR A 213 -10.42 -4.50 4.91
N SER A 214 -11.29 -5.16 5.67
CA SER A 214 -12.00 -4.54 6.80
C SER A 214 -11.13 -4.35 8.04
N TYR A 215 -10.16 -5.25 8.27
CA TYR A 215 -9.21 -5.16 9.38
C TYR A 215 -8.37 -3.87 9.28
N TYR A 216 -7.92 -3.55 8.07
CA TYR A 216 -7.35 -2.25 7.73
C TYR A 216 -8.30 -1.50 6.82
N PRO A 217 -9.32 -0.78 7.33
CA PRO A 217 -10.53 -0.35 6.62
C PRO A 217 -10.21 0.36 5.30
N SER A 218 -9.97 -0.45 4.27
CA SER A 218 -9.41 -0.06 2.99
C SER A 218 -10.41 -0.48 1.94
N GLU A 219 -10.60 0.44 1.00
CA GLU A 219 -11.43 0.21 -0.16
C GLU A 219 -10.56 0.24 -1.42
N SER A 220 -10.86 -0.65 -2.35
CA SER A 220 -10.13 -0.70 -3.60
C SER A 220 -10.34 0.59 -4.41
N LEU A 221 -9.25 1.17 -4.87
CA LEU A 221 -9.22 2.31 -5.79
C LEU A 221 -9.46 1.90 -7.24
N CYS A 222 -9.55 0.61 -7.55
CA CYS A 222 -9.82 0.20 -8.92
C CYS A 222 -11.29 0.46 -9.28
N VAL A 223 -11.54 0.74 -10.56
CA VAL A 223 -12.90 0.99 -11.07
C VAL A 223 -13.85 -0.15 -10.66
N GLY A 224 -14.93 0.22 -9.98
CA GLY A 224 -15.92 -0.70 -9.44
C GLY A 224 -15.47 -1.47 -8.20
N LYS A 225 -14.49 -0.96 -7.43
CA LYS A 225 -13.93 -1.58 -6.21
C LYS A 225 -13.33 -2.98 -6.43
N ALA A 226 -12.91 -3.29 -7.66
CA ALA A 226 -12.35 -4.58 -8.02
C ALA A 226 -10.96 -4.79 -7.40
N SER A 227 -10.56 -6.03 -7.11
CA SER A 227 -9.21 -6.32 -6.60
C SER A 227 -8.11 -6.07 -7.63
N SER A 228 -8.45 -6.19 -8.92
CA SER A 228 -7.55 -5.86 -10.01
C SER A 228 -8.26 -5.45 -11.29
N ARG A 229 -7.59 -4.59 -12.07
CA ARG A 229 -7.91 -4.23 -13.44
C ARG A 229 -6.63 -4.05 -14.23
N THR A 230 -6.62 -4.48 -15.48
CA THR A 230 -5.51 -4.25 -16.41
C THR A 230 -6.02 -3.55 -17.66
N GLY A 231 -5.15 -2.75 -18.28
CA GLY A 231 -5.48 -1.96 -19.46
C GLY A 231 -4.87 -0.58 -19.34
N VAL A 232 -4.70 0.10 -20.48
CA VAL A 232 -4.01 1.40 -20.55
C VAL A 232 -4.64 2.49 -19.66
N SER A 233 -5.91 2.38 -19.32
CA SER A 233 -6.62 3.30 -18.42
C SER A 233 -6.70 2.80 -16.98
N ALA A 234 -6.30 1.57 -16.67
CA ALA A 234 -6.56 0.98 -15.36
C ALA A 234 -5.87 1.73 -14.21
N GLY A 235 -4.69 2.32 -14.45
CA GLY A 235 -3.94 3.13 -13.48
C GLY A 235 -4.29 4.63 -13.48
N SER A 236 -5.40 5.04 -14.12
CA SER A 236 -5.75 6.45 -14.26
C SER A 236 -6.39 7.06 -13.02
N ASN A 237 -6.82 6.23 -12.06
CA ASN A 237 -7.35 6.74 -10.81
C ASN A 237 -6.17 7.19 -9.94
N CYS A 238 -6.17 8.44 -9.51
CA CYS A 238 -5.15 9.06 -8.67
C CYS A 238 -5.91 9.92 -7.64
N PRO A 239 -6.35 9.33 -6.52
CA PRO A 239 -7.14 10.02 -5.50
C PRO A 239 -6.34 11.11 -4.77
#